data_AF-A0A925ZPQ5-F1
#
_entry.id   AF-A0A925ZPQ5-F1
#
_cell.length_a   1.000
_cell.length_b   1.000
_cell.length_c   1.000
_cell.angle_alpha   90.00
_cell.angle_beta   90.00
_cell.angle_gamma   90.00
#
_symmetry.space_group_name_H-M   'P 1'
#
loop_
_entity.id
_entity.type
_entity.pdbx_description
1 polymer ?
#
loop_
_entity_poly.entity_id
_entity_poly.type
_entity_poly.pdbx_seq_one_letter_code
_entity_poly.pdbx_strand_id
1 'polypeptide(L)'
;MAGLIAGIIVGLVLRARLSDGTLAQAATAGALAGAVAGVLVVLGAVLRATLLDRLTGQPASSLSTGLIAGSLGLVLAVGLAAWLSASGTLPGQAASISLWATLGLIIAIYPFLDSAIGLGWIGTVIISLTYILLALGLNIVVGYAGLLDLGYAAFFAIGAYTNALLNSGHLANQIPGYQFRLSFWLVIWVAAAAAAIFGLILGAPTLPLRGDYLAIVTL
;
A
#
# COMPACT_ATOMS: atom_id res chain seq x y z
N MET A 1 4.33 6.93 -8.13
CA MET A 1 3.58 5.65 -8.20
C MET A 1 2.71 5.50 -9.46
N ALA A 2 2.05 6.56 -9.93
CA ALA A 2 1.09 6.47 -11.05
C ALA A 2 1.68 5.90 -12.35
N GLY A 3 2.93 6.23 -12.70
CA GLY A 3 3.61 5.64 -13.86
C GLY A 3 3.86 4.14 -13.76
N LEU A 4 4.27 3.68 -12.59
CA LEU A 4 4.56 2.27 -12.31
C LEU A 4 3.24 1.46 -12.33
N ILE A 5 2.20 1.96 -11.65
CA ILE A 5 0.87 1.34 -11.65
C ILE A 5 0.29 1.29 -13.07
N ALA A 6 0.34 2.40 -13.80
CA ALA A 6 -0.19 2.46 -15.14
C ALA A 6 0.56 1.52 -16.10
N GLY A 7 1.89 1.45 -15.98
CA GLY A 7 2.71 0.48 -16.72
C GLY A 7 2.36 -0.97 -16.40
N ILE A 8 2.16 -1.31 -15.12
CA ILE A 8 1.73 -2.65 -14.70
C ILE A 8 0.35 -2.97 -15.27
N ILE A 9 -0.65 -2.10 -15.09
CA ILE A 9 -2.02 -2.34 -15.54
C ILE A 9 -2.06 -2.53 -17.06
N VAL A 10 -1.48 -1.58 -17.81
CA VAL A 10 -1.45 -1.62 -19.28
C VAL A 10 -0.69 -2.87 -19.75
N GLY A 11 0.47 -3.14 -19.14
CA GLY A 11 1.27 -4.32 -19.44
C GLY A 11 0.51 -5.62 -19.23
N LEU A 12 -0.17 -5.79 -18.09
CA LEU A 12 -0.95 -7.00 -17.77
C LEU A 12 -2.19 -7.16 -18.67
N VAL A 13 -2.90 -6.08 -18.97
CA VAL A 13 -4.06 -6.11 -19.87
C VAL A 13 -3.64 -6.53 -21.28
N LEU A 14 -2.55 -5.98 -21.79
CA LEU A 14 -2.04 -6.32 -23.12
C LEU A 14 -1.41 -7.70 -23.16
N ARG A 15 -0.77 -8.13 -22.08
CA ARG A 15 -0.22 -9.48 -21.93
C ARG A 15 -1.28 -10.56 -22.18
N ALA A 16 -2.48 -10.38 -21.64
CA ALA A 16 -3.59 -11.31 -21.83
C ALA A 16 -4.18 -11.28 -23.25
N ARG A 17 -4.01 -10.16 -23.98
CA ARG A 17 -4.54 -9.98 -25.34
C ARG A 17 -3.55 -10.38 -26.44
N LEU A 18 -2.26 -10.35 -26.16
CA LEU A 18 -1.18 -10.53 -27.14
C LEU A 18 -0.36 -11.81 -26.90
N SER A 19 -0.91 -12.79 -26.17
CA SER A 19 -0.24 -14.06 -25.85
C SER A 19 0.19 -14.85 -27.10
N ASP A 20 -0.55 -14.68 -28.20
CA ASP A 20 -0.37 -15.46 -29.43
C ASP A 20 0.47 -14.72 -30.48
N GLY A 21 0.94 -13.50 -30.17
CA GLY A 21 1.66 -12.62 -31.09
C GLY A 21 3.18 -12.78 -31.05
N THR A 22 3.88 -12.09 -31.95
CA THR A 22 5.36 -12.03 -31.93
C THR A 22 5.87 -11.09 -30.84
N LEU A 23 7.06 -11.40 -30.27
CA LEU A 23 7.74 -10.59 -29.24
C LEU A 23 7.81 -9.09 -29.60
N ALA A 24 8.15 -8.78 -30.86
CA ALA A 24 8.28 -7.41 -31.33
C ALA A 24 6.92 -6.67 -31.41
N GLN A 25 5.85 -7.36 -31.80
CA GLN A 25 4.50 -6.78 -31.84
C GLN A 25 3.97 -6.54 -30.43
N ALA A 26 4.20 -7.48 -29.51
CA ALA A 26 3.80 -7.32 -28.11
C ALA A 26 4.54 -6.18 -27.41
N ALA A 27 5.85 -6.06 -27.63
CA ALA A 27 6.67 -4.98 -27.05
C ALA A 27 6.29 -3.60 -27.57
N THR A 28 6.08 -3.45 -28.89
CA THR A 28 5.69 -2.18 -29.51
C THR A 28 4.30 -1.73 -29.10
N ALA A 29 3.33 -2.65 -29.07
CA ALA A 29 1.98 -2.36 -28.57
C ALA A 29 2.00 -1.95 -27.08
N GLY A 30 2.79 -2.64 -26.26
CA GLY A 30 3.00 -2.29 -24.85
C GLY A 30 3.65 -0.92 -24.67
N ALA A 31 4.68 -0.60 -25.46
CA ALA A 31 5.35 0.70 -25.42
C ALA A 31 4.41 1.84 -25.82
N LEU A 32 3.60 1.67 -26.87
CA LEU A 32 2.65 2.69 -27.32
C LEU A 32 1.54 2.93 -26.28
N ALA A 33 0.92 1.88 -25.76
CA ALA A 33 -0.10 2.02 -24.74
C ALA A 33 0.47 2.57 -23.42
N GLY A 34 1.69 2.14 -23.06
CA GLY A 34 2.44 2.66 -21.93
C GLY A 34 2.81 4.14 -22.09
N ALA A 35 3.06 4.61 -23.31
CA ALA A 35 3.31 6.02 -23.59
C ALA A 35 2.05 6.88 -23.38
N VAL A 36 0.89 6.41 -23.86
CA VAL A 36 -0.39 7.09 -23.62
C VAL A 36 -0.68 7.21 -22.12
N ALA A 37 -0.54 6.10 -21.40
CA ALA A 37 -0.71 6.09 -19.96
C ALA A 37 0.34 6.96 -19.23
N GLY A 38 1.59 6.95 -19.71
CA GLY A 38 2.67 7.78 -19.21
C GLY A 38 2.41 9.27 -19.38
N VAL A 39 1.81 9.71 -20.50
CA VAL A 39 1.43 11.11 -20.72
C VAL A 39 0.37 11.55 -19.71
N LEU A 40 -0.64 10.71 -19.43
CA LEU A 40 -1.63 10.99 -18.39
C LEU A 40 -0.99 11.12 -17.01
N VAL A 41 0.03 10.31 -16.72
CA VAL A 41 0.80 10.37 -15.48
C VAL A 41 1.60 11.68 -15.37
N VAL A 42 2.21 12.14 -16.47
CA VAL A 42 2.91 13.44 -16.51
C VAL A 42 1.91 14.57 -16.23
N LEU A 43 0.77 14.57 -16.92
CA LEU A 43 -0.26 15.60 -16.73
C LEU A 43 -0.78 15.61 -15.29
N GLY A 44 -1.05 14.44 -14.71
CA GLY A 44 -1.47 14.31 -13.32
C GLY A 44 -0.40 14.80 -12.33
N ALA A 45 0.88 14.51 -12.59
CA ALA A 45 1.99 14.96 -11.75
C ALA A 45 2.18 16.48 -11.79
N VAL A 46 2.06 17.08 -12.97
CA VAL A 46 2.12 18.53 -13.15
C VAL A 46 0.92 19.20 -12.50
N LEU A 47 -0.29 18.70 -12.75
CA LEU A 47 -1.53 19.23 -12.17
C LEU A 47 -1.50 19.19 -10.64
N ARG A 48 -0.99 18.09 -10.07
CA ARG A 48 -0.81 17.96 -8.62
C ARG A 48 0.13 19.05 -8.09
N ALA A 49 1.31 19.16 -8.67
CA ALA A 49 2.33 20.09 -8.23
C ALA A 49 1.91 21.56 -8.35
N THR A 50 1.16 21.91 -9.40
CA THR A 50 0.79 23.31 -9.65
C THR A 50 -0.51 23.74 -8.98
N LEU A 51 -1.50 22.86 -8.88
CA LEU A 51 -2.88 23.20 -8.52
C LEU A 51 -3.37 22.46 -7.27
N LEU A 52 -3.28 21.13 -7.23
CA LEU A 52 -3.88 20.36 -6.14
C LEU A 52 -3.19 20.60 -4.79
N ASP A 53 -1.86 20.69 -4.77
CA ASP A 53 -1.11 20.96 -3.54
C ASP A 53 -1.51 22.33 -2.95
N ARG A 54 -1.82 23.33 -3.81
CA ARG A 54 -2.30 24.66 -3.38
C ARG A 54 -3.71 24.63 -2.81
N LEU A 55 -4.60 23.84 -3.42
CA LEU A 55 -5.99 23.71 -2.98
C LEU A 55 -6.14 22.92 -1.67
N THR A 56 -5.20 22.01 -1.41
CA THR A 56 -5.24 21.13 -0.23
C THR A 56 -4.46 21.67 0.96
N GLY A 57 -3.90 22.88 0.86
CA GLY A 57 -3.10 23.51 1.92
C GLY A 57 -1.76 22.81 2.18
N GLN A 58 -1.31 21.95 1.26
CA GLN A 58 -0.02 21.28 1.33
C GLN A 58 1.08 22.21 0.79
N PRO A 59 2.35 22.03 1.23
CA PRO A 59 3.46 22.79 0.65
C PRO A 59 3.53 22.52 -0.85
N ALA A 60 3.26 23.55 -1.66
CA ALA A 60 3.23 23.42 -3.10
C ALA A 60 4.58 22.95 -3.63
N SER A 61 4.60 21.78 -4.25
CA SER A 61 5.80 21.27 -4.89
C SER A 61 6.13 22.10 -6.13
N SER A 62 7.43 22.32 -6.40
CA SER A 62 7.85 23.14 -7.55
C SER A 62 7.41 22.49 -8.88
N LEU A 63 7.16 23.31 -9.91
CA LEU A 63 6.84 22.82 -11.26
C LEU A 63 7.91 21.83 -11.76
N SER A 64 9.18 22.11 -11.47
CA SER A 64 10.31 21.21 -11.77
C SER A 64 10.15 19.84 -11.10
N THR A 65 9.71 19.78 -9.86
CA THR A 65 9.46 18.51 -9.16
C THR A 65 8.33 17.72 -9.83
N GLY A 66 7.25 18.39 -10.22
CA GLY A 66 6.14 17.77 -10.94
C GLY A 66 6.54 17.23 -12.33
N LEU A 67 7.35 17.97 -13.06
CA LEU A 67 7.86 17.55 -14.38
C LEU A 67 8.84 16.37 -14.28
N ILE A 68 9.78 16.40 -13.33
CA ILE A 68 10.74 15.31 -13.11
C ILE A 68 10.01 14.03 -12.70
N ALA A 69 9.05 14.13 -11.76
CA ALA A 69 8.24 13.00 -11.34
C ALA A 69 7.36 12.47 -12.49
N GLY A 70 6.81 13.37 -13.30
CA GLY A 70 6.04 13.03 -14.50
C GLY A 70 6.87 12.28 -15.54
N SER A 71 8.04 12.80 -15.91
CA SER A 71 8.90 12.19 -16.94
C SER A 71 9.42 10.82 -16.49
N LEU A 72 9.81 10.68 -15.22
CA LEU A 72 10.18 9.38 -14.65
C LEU A 72 8.98 8.41 -14.68
N GLY A 73 7.79 8.90 -14.33
CA GLY A 73 6.55 8.13 -14.42
C GLY A 73 6.27 7.63 -15.83
N LEU A 74 6.50 8.45 -16.85
CA LEU A 74 6.34 8.09 -18.25
C LEU A 74 7.33 7.01 -18.69
N VAL A 75 8.62 7.17 -18.36
CA VAL A 75 9.65 6.18 -18.70
C VAL A 75 9.32 4.83 -18.07
N LEU A 76 8.92 4.82 -16.80
CA LEU A 76 8.52 3.60 -16.11
C LEU A 76 7.24 3.01 -16.72
N ALA A 77 6.24 3.82 -17.06
CA ALA A 77 5.00 3.33 -17.66
C ALA A 77 5.27 2.64 -19.01
N VAL A 78 6.07 3.27 -19.88
CA VAL A 78 6.44 2.74 -21.20
C VAL A 78 7.27 1.46 -21.07
N GLY A 79 8.35 1.50 -20.30
CA GLY A 79 9.29 0.38 -20.22
C GLY A 79 8.65 -0.86 -19.58
N LEU A 80 7.85 -0.65 -18.55
CA LEU A 80 7.24 -1.74 -17.79
C LEU A 80 6.03 -2.32 -18.54
N ALA A 81 5.24 -1.50 -19.24
CA ALA A 81 4.18 -1.98 -20.13
C ALA A 81 4.74 -2.79 -21.30
N ALA A 82 5.82 -2.32 -21.94
CA ALA A 82 6.49 -3.02 -23.03
C ALA A 82 7.11 -4.35 -22.58
N TRP A 83 7.73 -4.36 -21.40
CA TRP A 83 8.33 -5.57 -20.83
C TRP A 83 7.28 -6.62 -20.46
N LEU A 84 6.24 -6.22 -19.73
CA LEU A 84 5.19 -7.15 -19.29
C LEU A 84 4.38 -7.70 -20.47
N SER A 85 4.07 -6.88 -21.48
CA SER A 85 3.38 -7.36 -22.68
C SER A 85 4.25 -8.33 -23.48
N ALA A 86 5.54 -8.03 -23.65
CA ALA A 86 6.48 -8.91 -24.36
C ALA A 86 6.68 -10.25 -23.62
N SER A 87 6.80 -10.21 -22.29
CA SER A 87 6.94 -11.42 -21.45
C SER A 87 5.71 -12.36 -21.51
N GLY A 88 4.58 -11.87 -22.04
CA GLY A 88 3.37 -12.66 -22.30
C GLY A 88 3.50 -13.65 -23.45
N THR A 89 4.40 -13.39 -24.39
CA THR A 89 4.60 -14.23 -25.59
C THR A 89 5.52 -15.43 -25.34
N LEU A 90 6.08 -15.54 -24.13
CA LEU A 90 6.94 -16.66 -23.72
C LEU A 90 6.10 -17.94 -23.51
N PRO A 91 6.68 -19.14 -23.68
CA PRO A 91 5.97 -20.41 -23.46
C PRO A 91 5.48 -20.55 -22.00
N GLY A 92 4.31 -21.16 -21.80
CA GLY A 92 3.45 -21.01 -20.61
C GLY A 92 4.14 -20.96 -19.23
N GLN A 93 5.06 -21.88 -18.92
CA GLN A 93 5.78 -21.83 -17.63
C GLN A 93 6.73 -20.63 -17.52
N ALA A 94 7.45 -20.29 -18.59
CA ALA A 94 8.35 -19.13 -18.63
C ALA A 94 7.59 -17.79 -18.59
N ALA A 95 6.37 -17.74 -19.14
CA ALA A 95 5.47 -16.59 -18.97
C ALA A 95 5.08 -16.42 -17.49
N SER A 96 4.58 -17.46 -16.83
CA SER A 96 4.20 -17.35 -15.40
C SER A 96 5.40 -16.97 -14.52
N ILE A 97 6.57 -17.58 -14.74
CA ILE A 97 7.78 -17.26 -13.97
C ILE A 97 8.22 -15.81 -14.19
N SER A 98 8.22 -15.31 -15.43
CA SER A 98 8.58 -13.91 -15.71
C SER A 98 7.59 -12.91 -15.11
N LEU A 99 6.30 -13.24 -14.99
CA LEU A 99 5.31 -12.44 -14.27
C LEU A 99 5.73 -12.29 -12.81
N TRP A 100 5.85 -13.41 -12.10
CA TRP A 100 6.11 -13.43 -10.66
C TRP A 100 7.48 -12.87 -10.33
N ALA A 101 8.49 -13.13 -11.17
CA ALA A 101 9.81 -12.53 -11.04
C ALA A 101 9.76 -11.01 -11.21
N THR A 102 9.02 -10.50 -12.20
CA THR A 102 8.90 -9.04 -12.42
C THR A 102 8.17 -8.38 -11.25
N LEU A 103 7.05 -8.96 -10.78
CA LEU A 103 6.30 -8.43 -9.64
C LEU A 103 7.13 -8.46 -8.34
N GLY A 104 7.80 -9.58 -8.07
CA GLY A 104 8.67 -9.72 -6.90
C GLY A 104 9.85 -8.75 -6.92
N LEU A 105 10.47 -8.55 -8.08
CA LEU A 105 11.56 -7.59 -8.27
C LEU A 105 11.09 -6.16 -8.02
N ILE A 106 9.92 -5.77 -8.54
CA ILE A 106 9.33 -4.45 -8.32
C ILE A 106 9.11 -4.22 -6.82
N ILE A 107 8.54 -5.18 -6.10
CA ILE A 107 8.30 -5.07 -4.65
C ILE A 107 9.61 -4.89 -3.89
N ALA A 108 10.65 -5.64 -4.25
CA ALA A 108 11.96 -5.57 -3.60
C ALA A 108 12.70 -4.25 -3.88
N ILE A 109 12.62 -3.71 -5.11
CA ILE A 109 13.33 -2.50 -5.53
C ILE A 109 12.58 -1.22 -5.14
N TYR A 110 11.25 -1.26 -5.07
CA TYR A 110 10.40 -0.11 -4.76
C TYR A 110 10.84 0.71 -3.52
N PRO A 111 11.18 0.12 -2.35
CA PRO A 111 11.60 0.90 -1.18
C PRO A 111 12.89 1.71 -1.41
N PHE A 112 13.83 1.14 -2.16
CA PHE A 112 15.07 1.83 -2.52
C PHE A 112 14.81 2.91 -3.57
N LEU A 113 13.91 2.62 -4.51
CA LEU A 113 13.51 3.57 -5.54
C LEU A 113 12.87 4.81 -4.90
N ASP A 114 11.84 4.66 -4.06
CA ASP A 114 11.14 5.76 -3.38
C ASP A 114 12.07 6.59 -2.48
N SER A 115 13.02 5.92 -1.80
CA SER A 115 14.02 6.59 -0.96
C SER A 115 15.01 7.44 -1.77
N ALA A 116 15.43 6.96 -2.96
CA ALA A 116 16.40 7.66 -3.80
C ALA A 116 15.81 8.89 -4.50
N ILE A 117 14.53 8.84 -4.86
CA ILE A 117 13.83 9.90 -5.62
C ILE A 117 12.96 10.80 -4.74
N GLY A 118 12.89 10.54 -3.43
CA GLY A 118 12.18 11.39 -2.46
C GLY A 118 10.68 11.53 -2.75
N LEU A 119 10.10 10.54 -3.42
CA LEU A 119 8.75 10.61 -3.97
C LEU A 119 7.71 10.66 -2.82
N GLY A 120 7.99 10.04 -1.66
CA GLY A 120 7.19 10.14 -0.42
C GLY A 120 5.95 9.24 -0.38
N TRP A 121 5.87 8.22 -1.24
CA TRP A 121 4.62 7.48 -1.48
C TRP A 121 4.50 6.29 -0.54
N ILE A 122 5.62 5.79 -0.01
CA ILE A 122 5.58 4.72 1.01
C ILE A 122 4.69 5.11 2.18
N GLY A 123 4.74 6.36 2.63
CA GLY A 123 3.85 6.86 3.68
C GLY A 123 2.36 6.74 3.31
N THR A 124 1.97 7.19 2.12
CA THR A 124 0.58 7.12 1.64
C THR A 124 0.10 5.67 1.47
N VAL A 125 0.97 4.80 0.94
CA VAL A 125 0.67 3.39 0.72
C VAL A 125 0.49 2.66 2.05
N ILE A 126 1.38 2.89 3.02
CA ILE A 126 1.27 2.34 4.38
C ILE A 126 -0.08 2.73 4.99
N ILE A 127 -0.43 4.02 4.98
CA ILE A 127 -1.70 4.51 5.55
C ILE A 127 -2.90 3.87 4.83
N SER A 128 -2.85 3.77 3.50
CA SER A 128 -3.90 3.15 2.69
C SER A 128 -4.07 1.66 3.04
N LEU A 129 -2.97 0.91 3.16
CA LEU A 129 -2.96 -0.48 3.59
C LEU A 129 -3.51 -0.64 5.02
N THR A 130 -3.18 0.27 5.93
CA THR A 130 -3.76 0.29 7.27
C THR A 130 -5.28 0.44 7.21
N TYR A 131 -5.82 1.38 6.42
CA TYR A 131 -7.26 1.53 6.27
C TYR A 131 -7.93 0.35 5.57
N ILE A 132 -7.27 -0.30 4.61
CA ILE A 132 -7.76 -1.54 3.99
C ILE A 132 -7.83 -2.67 5.02
N LEU A 133 -6.80 -2.85 5.85
CA LEU A 133 -6.81 -3.82 6.94
C LEU A 133 -7.91 -3.50 7.96
N LEU A 134 -8.13 -2.23 8.27
CA LEU A 134 -9.22 -1.80 9.15
C LEU A 134 -10.60 -2.12 8.55
N ALA A 135 -10.80 -1.82 7.27
CA ALA A 135 -12.03 -2.13 6.56
C ALA A 135 -12.29 -3.64 6.48
N LEU A 136 -11.24 -4.45 6.25
CA LEU A 136 -11.35 -5.91 6.25
C LEU A 136 -11.68 -6.45 7.65
N GLY A 137 -11.07 -5.92 8.71
CA GLY A 137 -11.41 -6.30 10.08
C GLY A 137 -12.84 -5.96 10.44
N LEU A 138 -13.32 -4.78 10.05
CA LEU A 138 -14.71 -4.37 10.23
C LEU A 138 -15.68 -5.25 9.43
N ASN A 139 -15.32 -5.63 8.19
CA ASN A 139 -16.11 -6.55 7.37
C ASN A 139 -16.27 -7.90 8.08
N ILE A 140 -15.22 -8.40 8.74
CA ILE A 140 -15.32 -9.66 9.48
C ILE A 140 -16.27 -9.53 10.67
N VAL A 141 -16.17 -8.46 11.45
CA VAL A 141 -17.01 -8.27 12.65
C VAL A 141 -18.47 -8.02 12.27
N VAL A 142 -18.74 -7.05 11.39
CA VAL A 142 -20.11 -6.71 11.00
C VAL A 142 -20.72 -7.80 10.12
N GLY A 143 -19.93 -8.36 9.20
CA GLY A 143 -20.39 -9.36 8.22
C GLY A 143 -20.61 -10.76 8.80
N TYR A 144 -19.72 -11.24 9.69
CA TYR A 144 -19.86 -12.58 10.27
C TYR A 144 -20.44 -12.60 11.69
N ALA A 145 -20.16 -11.60 12.53
CA ALA A 145 -20.69 -11.55 13.90
C ALA A 145 -22.04 -10.82 13.99
N GLY A 146 -22.41 -10.03 12.97
CA GLY A 146 -23.72 -9.37 12.88
C GLY A 146 -23.99 -8.29 13.93
N LEU A 147 -22.94 -7.81 14.61
CA LEU A 147 -23.00 -6.75 15.63
C LEU A 147 -22.25 -5.51 15.11
N LEU A 148 -22.85 -4.33 15.27
CA LEU A 148 -22.20 -3.05 14.99
C LEU A 148 -21.28 -2.69 16.16
N ASP A 149 -19.99 -3.00 16.04
CA ASP A 149 -18.97 -2.67 17.05
C ASP A 149 -18.22 -1.39 16.68
N LEU A 150 -18.46 -0.31 17.45
CA LEU A 150 -17.74 0.96 17.33
C LEU A 150 -16.40 0.95 18.09
N GLY A 151 -16.21 -0.02 19.00
CA GLY A 151 -14.98 -0.21 19.78
C GLY A 151 -13.79 -0.72 18.96
N TYR A 152 -14.01 -1.10 17.70
CA TYR A 152 -12.97 -1.56 16.77
C TYR A 152 -11.77 -0.60 16.67
N ALA A 153 -12.02 0.71 16.64
CA ALA A 153 -10.98 1.72 16.58
C ALA A 153 -10.12 1.78 17.85
N ALA A 154 -10.70 1.48 19.03
CA ALA A 154 -9.99 1.45 20.30
C ALA A 154 -9.00 0.28 20.36
N PHE A 155 -9.38 -0.91 19.87
CA PHE A 155 -8.48 -2.06 19.81
C PHE A 155 -7.33 -1.84 18.82
N PHE A 156 -7.61 -1.21 17.68
CA PHE A 156 -6.57 -0.76 16.76
C PHE A 156 -5.59 0.21 17.45
N ALA A 157 -6.09 1.20 18.18
CA ALA A 157 -5.27 2.18 18.89
C ALA A 157 -4.37 1.52 19.96
N ILE A 158 -4.88 0.56 20.72
CA ILE A 158 -4.10 -0.19 21.72
C ILE A 158 -2.93 -0.93 21.07
N GLY A 159 -3.17 -1.63 19.96
CA GLY A 159 -2.12 -2.33 19.22
C GLY A 159 -1.08 -1.38 18.63
N ALA A 160 -1.53 -0.28 18.01
CA ALA A 160 -0.66 0.74 17.43
C ALA A 160 0.21 1.42 18.49
N TYR A 161 -0.37 1.77 19.64
CA TYR A 161 0.35 2.38 20.76
C TYR A 161 1.37 1.41 21.37
N THR A 162 1.01 0.14 21.55
CA THR A 162 1.93 -0.90 22.04
C THR A 162 3.13 -1.05 21.10
N ASN A 163 2.90 -1.09 19.79
CA ASN A 163 3.97 -1.15 18.80
C ASN A 163 4.83 0.12 18.79
N ALA A 164 4.22 1.30 18.90
CA ALA A 164 4.94 2.57 18.97
C ALA A 164 5.82 2.65 20.23
N LEU A 165 5.33 2.23 21.38
CA LEU A 165 6.07 2.29 22.65
C LEU A 165 7.28 1.33 22.64
N LEU A 166 7.09 0.10 22.15
CA LEU A 166 8.13 -0.93 22.13
C LEU A 166 9.20 -0.70 21.04
N ASN A 167 8.87 0.00 19.96
CA ASN A 167 9.79 0.22 18.83
C ASN A 167 10.46 1.62 18.85
N SER A 168 9.85 2.64 19.48
CA SER A 168 10.35 4.03 19.47
C SER A 168 11.50 4.33 20.44
N GLY A 169 11.89 3.38 21.30
CA GLY A 169 12.95 3.59 22.29
C GLY A 169 12.57 4.48 23.48
N HIS A 170 11.32 4.98 23.56
CA HIS A 170 10.85 5.71 24.75
C HIS A 170 10.98 4.86 26.02
N LEU A 171 10.66 3.57 25.92
CA LEU A 171 10.79 2.62 27.02
C LEU A 171 12.25 2.37 27.41
N ALA A 172 13.19 2.53 26.45
CA ALA A 172 14.62 2.42 26.69
C ALA A 172 15.20 3.56 27.53
N ASN A 173 14.59 4.75 27.46
CA ASN A 173 15.00 5.92 28.24
C ASN A 173 14.41 5.93 29.66
N GLN A 174 13.30 5.21 29.89
CA GLN A 174 12.62 5.17 31.19
C GLN A 174 13.03 3.97 32.06
N ILE A 175 13.53 2.87 31.47
CA ILE A 175 13.94 1.67 32.20
C ILE A 175 15.47 1.51 32.12
N PRO A 176 16.21 1.72 33.22
CA PRO A 176 17.65 1.47 33.26
C PRO A 176 17.95 0.00 32.90
N GLY A 177 18.65 -0.22 31.78
CA GLY A 177 19.02 -1.55 31.29
C GLY A 177 18.24 -2.03 30.05
N TYR A 178 17.20 -1.32 29.63
CA TYR A 178 16.43 -1.69 28.43
C TYR A 178 16.97 -0.99 27.18
N GLN A 179 18.10 -1.44 26.62
CA GLN A 179 18.69 -0.80 25.42
C GLN A 179 18.29 -1.44 24.09
N PHE A 180 17.45 -2.47 24.11
CA PHE A 180 17.10 -3.23 22.92
C PHE A 180 15.78 -2.75 22.32
N ARG A 181 15.85 -2.31 21.05
CA ARG A 181 14.68 -2.30 20.17
C ARG A 181 14.26 -3.75 19.96
N LEU A 182 13.06 -4.11 20.42
CA LEU A 182 12.52 -5.45 20.16
C LEU A 182 12.40 -5.67 18.66
N SER A 183 12.72 -6.90 18.21
CA SER A 183 12.52 -7.28 16.81
C SER A 183 11.05 -7.07 16.44
N PHE A 184 10.80 -6.46 15.27
CA PHE A 184 9.47 -6.19 14.74
C PHE A 184 8.54 -7.41 14.83
N TRP A 185 9.06 -8.60 14.54
CA TRP A 185 8.32 -9.86 14.60
C TRP A 185 7.80 -10.19 16.00
N LEU A 186 8.56 -9.88 17.04
CA LEU A 186 8.15 -10.12 18.43
C LEU A 186 7.11 -9.09 18.86
N VAL A 187 7.28 -7.83 18.44
CA VAL A 187 6.37 -6.73 18.78
C VAL A 187 4.97 -6.97 18.23
N ILE A 188 4.82 -7.58 17.04
CA ILE A 188 3.50 -7.93 16.50
C ILE A 188 2.74 -8.85 17.46
N TRP A 189 3.38 -9.91 17.95
CA TRP A 189 2.75 -10.87 18.86
C TRP A 189 2.41 -10.24 20.21
N VAL A 190 3.29 -9.36 20.72
CA VAL A 190 3.04 -8.65 21.97
C VAL A 190 1.89 -7.64 21.82
N ALA A 191 1.84 -6.90 20.72
CA ALA A 191 0.75 -5.98 20.43
C ALA A 191 -0.60 -6.70 20.26
N ALA A 192 -0.59 -7.87 19.59
CA ALA A 192 -1.76 -8.72 19.45
C ALA A 192 -2.23 -9.27 20.82
N ALA A 193 -1.31 -9.74 21.65
CA ALA A 193 -1.62 -10.22 22.99
C ALA A 193 -2.18 -9.11 23.89
N ALA A 194 -1.59 -7.90 23.84
CA ALA A 194 -2.08 -6.75 24.56
C ALA A 194 -3.51 -6.39 24.14
N ALA A 195 -3.76 -6.29 22.83
CA ALA A 195 -5.10 -6.02 22.29
C ALA A 195 -6.11 -7.11 22.72
N ALA A 196 -5.71 -8.38 22.71
CA ALA A 196 -6.55 -9.50 23.15
C ALA A 196 -6.88 -9.44 24.65
N ILE A 197 -5.91 -9.08 25.51
CA ILE A 197 -6.13 -8.94 26.96
C ILE A 197 -7.12 -7.80 27.24
N PHE A 198 -6.91 -6.62 26.64
CA PHE A 198 -7.84 -5.51 26.80
C PHE A 198 -9.21 -5.80 26.19
N GLY A 199 -9.25 -6.51 25.06
CA GLY A 199 -10.47 -7.03 24.46
C GLY A 199 -11.23 -8.00 25.37
N LEU A 200 -10.53 -8.88 26.09
CA LEU A 200 -11.16 -9.78 27.05
C LEU A 200 -11.68 -9.02 28.27
N ILE A 201 -10.90 -8.08 28.80
CA ILE A 201 -11.29 -7.28 29.98
C ILE A 201 -12.52 -6.43 29.68
N LEU A 202 -12.57 -5.80 28.51
CA LEU A 202 -13.68 -4.93 28.08
C LEU A 202 -14.85 -5.70 27.48
N GLY A 203 -14.61 -6.83 26.83
CA GLY A 203 -15.63 -7.69 26.22
C GLY A 203 -16.32 -8.64 27.21
N ALA A 204 -15.64 -9.07 28.27
CA ALA A 204 -16.25 -9.91 29.31
C ALA A 204 -17.50 -9.27 29.97
N PRO A 205 -17.51 -7.96 30.34
CA PRO A 205 -18.70 -7.34 30.92
C PRO A 205 -19.82 -7.06 29.90
N THR A 206 -19.58 -7.11 28.59
CA THR A 206 -20.60 -6.84 27.56
C THR A 206 -21.35 -8.08 27.08
N LEU A 207 -20.86 -9.29 27.40
CA LEU A 207 -21.53 -10.58 27.15
C LEU A 207 -23.01 -10.68 27.60
N PRO A 208 -23.49 -9.98 28.66
CA PRO A 208 -24.90 -10.01 29.04
C PRO A 208 -25.83 -9.16 28.15
N LEU A 209 -25.29 -8.24 27.33
CA LEU A 209 -26.07 -7.28 26.55
C LEU A 209 -26.29 -7.80 25.12
N ARG A 210 -27.53 -7.74 24.62
CA ARG A 210 -27.88 -8.19 23.25
C ARG A 210 -28.22 -7.00 22.36
N GLY A 211 -27.80 -7.05 21.10
CA GLY A 211 -28.29 -6.19 20.01
C GLY A 211 -27.98 -4.70 20.20
N ASP A 212 -29.02 -3.88 20.35
CA ASP A 212 -28.93 -2.40 20.33
C ASP A 212 -28.19 -1.81 21.54
N TYR A 213 -28.18 -2.51 22.69
CA TYR A 213 -27.49 -2.03 23.88
C TYR A 213 -25.97 -2.19 23.83
N LEU A 214 -25.46 -3.11 22.99
CA LEU A 214 -24.02 -3.34 22.82
C LEU A 214 -23.38 -2.25 21.94
N ALA A 215 -24.13 -1.75 20.93
CA ALA A 215 -23.72 -0.62 20.11
C ALA A 215 -23.70 0.71 20.88
N ILE A 216 -24.63 0.94 21.81
CA ILE A 216 -24.65 2.15 22.67
C ILE A 216 -23.51 2.13 23.69
N VAL A 217 -23.17 0.97 24.26
CA VAL A 217 -22.09 0.84 25.26
C VAL A 217 -20.69 0.98 24.66
N THR A 218 -20.55 0.85 23.34
CA THR A 218 -19.25 1.00 22.64
C THR A 218 -18.99 2.42 22.10
N LEU A 219 -19.91 3.37 22.30
CA LEU A 219 -19.85 4.78 21.86
C LEU A 219 -19.28 5.69 22.97
#